data_AF-A0A1V6CL28-F1
#
_entry.id   AF-A0A1V6CL28-F1
#
_cell.length_a   1.000
_cell.length_b   1.000
_cell.length_c   1.000
_cell.angle_alpha   90.00
_cell.angle_beta   90.00
_cell.angle_gamma   90.00
#
_symmetry.space_group_name_H-M   'P 1'
#
loop_
_entity.id
_entity.type
_entity.pdbx_description
1 polymer ?
#
loop_
_entity_poly.entity_id
_entity_poly.type
_entity_poly.pdbx_seq_one_letter_code
_entity_poly.pdbx_strand_id
1 'polypeptide(L)' 'MDKMVLDDASVVAFLSLKKLKITPQLKPDGKVNFLVEGDNITEALQELYGNVSVGALDYIKAFKGFRSSIFAMKRERDDK' A
#
# COMPACT_ATOMS: atom_id res chain seq x y z
N MET A 1 3.01 21.63 -1.44
CA MET A 1 2.90 20.71 -0.30
C MET A 1 1.56 20.02 -0.31
N ASP A 2 1.52 18.88 -0.98
CA ASP A 2 0.36 18.00 -1.04
C ASP A 2 0.32 17.08 0.18
N LYS A 3 -0.88 16.65 0.55
CA LYS A 3 -1.10 15.69 1.63
C LYS A 3 -2.06 14.62 1.17
N MET A 4 -1.70 13.36 1.40
CA MET A 4 -2.53 12.22 1.05
C MET A 4 -2.53 11.19 2.17
N VAL A 5 -3.70 10.65 2.49
CA VAL A 5 -3.83 9.54 3.43
C VAL A 5 -3.91 8.25 2.64
N LEU A 6 -3.00 7.32 2.93
CA LEU A 6 -2.92 6.01 2.33
C LEU A 6 -3.01 4.94 3.42
N ASP A 7 -3.68 3.84 3.13
CA ASP A 7 -3.78 2.65 3.99
C ASP A 7 -2.89 1.50 3.49
N ASP A 8 -2.48 1.52 2.22
CA ASP A 8 -1.60 0.53 1.63
C ASP A 8 -0.13 0.73 2.02
N ALA A 9 0.35 -0.08 2.96
CA ALA A 9 1.73 -0.06 3.42
C ALA A 9 2.76 -0.29 2.30
N SER A 10 2.42 -1.00 1.22
CA SER A 10 3.36 -1.23 0.10
C SER A 10 3.56 0.04 -0.74
N VAL A 11 2.46 0.77 -1.00
CA VAL A 11 2.52 2.06 -1.70
C VAL A 11 3.28 3.07 -0.85
N VAL A 12 3.00 3.12 0.44
CA VAL A 12 3.67 4.00 1.40
C VAL A 12 5.17 3.69 1.50
N ALA A 13 5.55 2.41 1.51
CA ALA A 13 6.96 2.01 1.50
C ALA A 13 7.68 2.51 0.24
N PHE A 14 7.06 2.44 -0.94
CA PHE A 14 7.63 3.01 -2.16
C PHE A 14 7.79 4.54 -2.06
N LEU A 15 6.77 5.23 -1.56
CA LEU A 15 6.81 6.68 -1.36
C LEU A 15 7.89 7.11 -0.34
N SER A 16 8.21 6.26 0.63
CA SER A 16 9.31 6.49 1.59
C SER A 16 10.67 6.58 0.91
N LEU A 17 10.89 5.81 -0.17
CA LEU A 17 12.13 5.80 -0.94
C LEU A 17 12.32 7.09 -1.74
N LYS A 18 11.23 7.80 -2.03
CA LYS A 18 11.22 9.10 -2.74
C LYS A 18 11.43 10.30 -1.79
N LYS A 19 11.85 10.05 -0.55
CA LYS A 19 12.10 11.08 0.49
C LYS A 19 10.85 11.90 0.87
N LEU A 20 9.66 11.33 0.69
CA LEU A 20 8.41 11.92 1.17
C LEU A 20 8.25 11.70 2.67
N LYS A 21 7.64 12.66 3.38
CA LYS A 21 7.42 12.56 4.82
C LYS A 21 6.21 11.66 5.06
N ILE A 22 6.40 10.59 5.82
CA ILE A 22 5.34 9.63 6.14
C ILE A 22 5.11 9.63 7.65
N THR A 23 3.86 9.83 8.04
CA THR A 23 3.43 9.80 9.44
C THR A 23 2.38 8.71 9.63
N PRO A 24 2.67 7.61 10.34
CA PRO A 24 1.66 6.62 10.69
C PRO A 24 0.64 7.21 11.66
N GLN A 25 -0.62 6.88 11.46
CA GLN A 25 -1.77 7.28 12.27
C GLN A 25 -2.55 6.03 12.65
N LEU A 26 -2.65 5.77 13.96
CA LEU A 26 -3.49 4.71 14.48
C LEU A 26 -4.94 5.17 14.45
N LYS A 27 -5.80 4.41 13.78
CA LYS A 27 -7.24 4.63 13.79
C LYS A 27 -7.87 4.03 15.05
N PRO A 28 -9.07 4.50 15.43
CA PRO A 28 -9.83 3.93 16.56
C PRO A 28 -10.17 2.45 16.41
N ASP A 29 -10.18 1.94 15.17
CA ASP A 29 -10.43 0.53 14.85
C ASP A 29 -9.19 -0.37 14.96
N GLY A 30 -8.07 0.18 15.45
CA GLY A 30 -6.78 -0.52 15.57
C GLY A 30 -6.02 -0.67 14.26
N LYS A 31 -6.53 -0.16 13.13
CA LYS A 31 -5.81 -0.14 11.86
C LYS A 31 -4.84 1.04 11.80
N VAL A 32 -3.83 0.92 10.93
CA VAL A 32 -2.86 1.99 10.69
C VAL A 32 -3.10 2.59 9.32
N ASN A 33 -3.26 3.90 9.27
CA ASN A 33 -3.19 4.69 8.06
C ASN A 33 -1.90 5.50 8.06
N PHE A 34 -1.47 5.98 6.89
CA PHE A 34 -0.25 6.74 6.71
C PHE A 34 -0.59 8.07 6.06
N LEU A 35 -0.26 9.16 6.74
CA LEU A 35 -0.28 10.49 6.18
C LEU A 35 1.04 10.72 5.43
N VAL A 36 0.95 10.90 4.12
CA VAL A 36 2.09 11.24 3.26
C VAL A 36 2.04 12.73 2.96
N GLU A 37 3.13 13.43 3.25
CA GLU A 37 3.31 14.86 3.00
C GLU A 37 4.56 15.09 2.14
N GLY A 38 4.44 15.91 1.11
CA GLY A 38 5.56 16.30 0.26
C GLY A 38 5.10 16.96 -1.03
N ASP A 39 6.05 17.26 -1.89
CA ASP A 39 5.78 17.80 -3.22
C ASP A 39 5.76 16.64 -4.23
N ASN A 40 4.90 16.73 -5.25
CA ASN A 40 4.78 15.76 -6.35
C ASN A 40 4.35 14.33 -5.94
N ILE A 41 3.50 14.18 -4.91
CA ILE A 41 2.97 12.86 -4.50
C ILE A 41 2.28 12.17 -5.68
N THR A 42 1.49 12.91 -6.46
CA THR A 42 0.76 12.40 -7.62
C THR A 42 1.69 11.88 -8.72
N GLU A 43 2.80 12.57 -8.96
CA GLU A 43 3.81 12.15 -9.95
C GLU A 43 4.52 10.88 -9.50
N ALA A 44 4.89 10.78 -8.21
CA ALA A 44 5.48 9.56 -7.66
C ALA A 44 4.52 8.35 -7.71
N LEU A 45 3.21 8.59 -7.53
CA LEU A 45 2.19 7.57 -7.72
C LEU A 45 2.03 7.20 -9.20
N GLN A 46 2.05 8.16 -10.11
CA GLN A 46 2.05 7.89 -11.55
C GLN A 46 3.30 7.12 -11.98
N GLU A 47 4.46 7.38 -11.39
CA GLU A 47 5.69 6.61 -11.64
C GLU A 47 5.55 5.17 -11.11
N LEU A 48 4.95 4.98 -9.94
CA LEU A 48 4.67 3.67 -9.38
C LEU A 48 3.72 2.85 -10.26
N TYR A 49 2.66 3.49 -10.77
CA TYR A 49 1.62 2.81 -11.55
C TYR A 49 1.87 2.80 -13.06
N GLY A 50 2.69 3.72 -13.57
CA GLY A 50 3.02 3.91 -14.98
C GLY A 50 4.28 3.16 -15.42
N ASN A 51 5.09 2.65 -14.48
CA ASN A 51 6.23 1.81 -14.84
C ASN A 51 5.78 0.48 -15.46
N VAL A 52 6.38 0.17 -16.63
CA VAL A 52 6.38 -1.14 -17.28
C VAL A 52 6.76 -2.21 -16.26
N SER A 53 5.99 -3.32 -16.22
CA SER A 53 6.16 -4.51 -15.37
C SER A 53 7.55 -4.63 -14.70
N VAL A 54 7.73 -3.96 -13.57
CA VAL A 54 8.89 -4.19 -12.71
C VAL A 54 8.53 -5.47 -11.97
N GLY A 55 9.27 -6.55 -12.16
CA GLY A 55 8.92 -7.86 -11.58
C GLY A 55 8.66 -7.85 -10.07
N ALA A 56 9.15 -6.84 -9.35
CA ALA A 56 8.81 -6.57 -7.95
C ALA A 56 7.34 -6.15 -7.73
N LEU A 57 6.75 -5.31 -8.60
CA LEU A 57 5.34 -4.92 -8.53
C LEU A 57 4.42 -6.09 -8.89
N ASP A 58 4.81 -6.89 -9.87
CA ASP A 58 4.09 -8.13 -10.21
C ASP A 58 4.17 -9.15 -9.07
N TYR A 59 5.34 -9.27 -8.42
CA TYR A 59 5.49 -10.07 -7.22
C TYR A 59 4.61 -9.56 -6.08
N ILE A 60 4.58 -8.25 -5.82
CA ILE A 60 3.72 -7.65 -4.79
C ILE A 60 2.24 -7.88 -5.11
N LYS A 61 1.82 -7.72 -6.37
CA LYS A 61 0.44 -8.02 -6.80
C LYS A 61 0.11 -9.49 -6.61
N ALA A 62 0.98 -10.40 -7.05
CA ALA A 62 0.80 -11.84 -6.90
C ALA A 62 0.74 -12.24 -5.41
N PHE A 63 1.63 -11.69 -4.59
CA PHE A 63 1.67 -11.94 -3.16
C PHE A 63 0.41 -11.42 -2.43
N LYS A 64 -0.08 -10.23 -2.81
CA LYS A 64 -1.35 -9.69 -2.31
C LYS A 64 -2.54 -10.58 -2.71
N GLY A 65 -2.58 -11.02 -3.96
CA GLY A 65 -3.60 -11.97 -4.44
C GLY A 65 -3.58 -13.27 -3.63
N PHE A 66 -2.40 -13.87 -3.47
CA PHE A 66 -2.21 -15.09 -2.70
C PHE A 66 -2.64 -14.94 -1.23
N ARG A 67 -2.30 -13.82 -0.58
CA ARG A 67 -2.71 -13.55 0.80
C ARG A 67 -4.23 -13.45 0.93
N SER A 68 -4.90 -12.75 0.00
CA SER A 68 -6.37 -12.67 -0.02
C SER A 68 -7.01 -14.05 -0.23
N SER A 69 -6.45 -14.89 -1.10
CA SER A 69 -6.93 -16.26 -1.29
C SER A 69 -6.81 -17.11 -0.02
N ILE A 70 -5.70 -17.01 0.73
CA ILE A 70 -5.55 -17.68 2.03
C ILE A 70 -6.63 -17.24 3.01
N PHE A 71 -6.88 -15.93 3.12
CA PHE A 71 -7.92 -15.42 4.02
C PHE A 71 -9.32 -15.88 3.62
N ALA A 72 -9.63 -15.91 2.32
CA ALA A 72 -10.91 -16.41 1.81
C ALA A 72 -11.10 -17.90 2.15
N MET A 73 -10.10 -18.74 1.86
CA MET A 73 -10.15 -20.17 2.17
C MET A 73 -10.22 -20.46 3.68
N LYS A 74 -9.59 -19.63 4.50
CA LYS A 74 -9.65 -19.78 5.96
C LYS A 74 -11.06 -19.48 6.51
N ARG A 75 -11.75 -18.51 5.91
CA ARG A 75 -13.13 -18.14 6.27
C ARG A 75 -14.12 -19.26 5.94
N GLU A 76 -13.96 -19.93 4.79
CA GLU A 76 -14.79 -21.09 4.42
C GLU A 76 -14.63 -22.30 5.36
N ARG A 77 -13.52 -22.39 6.11
CA ARG A 77 -13.26 -23.47 7.07
C ARG A 77 -13.88 -23.21 8.43
N ASP A 78 -14.03 -21.95 8.84
CA ASP A 78 -14.61 -21.57 10.13
C ASP A 78 -16.15 -21.44 10.07
N ASP A 79 -16.74 -21.35 8.87
CA ASP A 79 -18.20 -21.31 8.62
C ASP A 79 -18.84 -22.73 8.43
N LYS A 80 -18.12 -23.82 8.76
CA LYS A 80 -18.61 -25.21 8.77
C LYS A 80 -18.56 -25.81 10.18
#